data_AF-A0A382WWA2-F1
#
_entry.id   AF-A0A382WWA2-F1
#
_cell.length_a   1.000
_cell.length_b   1.000
_cell.length_c   1.000
_cell.angle_alpha   90.00
_cell.angle_beta   90.00
_cell.angle_gamma   90.00
#
_symmetry.space_group_name_H-M   'P 1'
#
loop_
_entity.id
_entity.type
_entity.pdbx_description
1 polymer ?
#
loop_
_entity_poly.entity_id
_entity_poly.type
_entity_poly.pdbx_seq_one_letter_code
_entity_poly.pdbx_strand_id
1 'polypeptide(L)' 'MIINGPNLNLLGQREPKIYGKETLKDILDDV' A
#
# COMPACT_ATOMS: atom_id res chain seq x y z
N MET A 1 1.38 -16.10 -6.50
CA MET A 1 1.77 -15.85 -5.10
C MET A 1 2.45 -14.49 -5.04
N ILE A 2 1.92 -13.56 -4.26
CA ILE A 2 2.45 -12.20 -4.11
C ILE A 2 3.23 -12.17 -2.79
N ILE A 3 4.47 -11.65 -2.83
CA ILE A 3 5.30 -11.46 -1.63
C ILE A 3 5.54 -9.97 -1.47
N ASN A 4 5.13 -9.43 -0.33
CA ASN A 4 5.24 -8.01 -0.01
C ASN A 4 6.50 -7.76 0.84
N GLY A 5 7.27 -6.74 0.47
CA GLY A 5 8.43 -6.28 1.22
C GLY A 5 8.07 -5.55 2.52
N PRO A 6 9.08 -5.27 3.37
CA PRO A 6 8.87 -4.52 4.61
C PRO A 6 8.32 -3.12 4.34
N ASN A 7 7.48 -2.63 5.27
CA ASN A 7 6.84 -1.30 5.26
C ASN A 7 5.75 -1.05 4.21
N LEU A 8 5.45 -2.01 3.31
CA LEU A 8 4.31 -1.87 2.38
C LEU A 8 2.96 -1.76 3.10
N ASN A 9 2.86 -2.27 4.33
CA ASN A 9 1.69 -2.10 5.20
C ASN A 9 1.40 -0.63 5.58
N LEU A 10 2.32 0.30 5.30
CA LEU A 10 2.17 1.73 5.57
C LEU A 10 1.66 2.54 4.37
N LEU A 11 1.49 1.92 3.20
CA LEU A 11 0.91 2.58 2.02
C LEU A 11 -0.47 3.15 2.35
N GLY A 12 -0.73 4.37 1.86
CA GLY A 12 -1.95 5.12 2.14
C GLY A 12 -2.07 5.72 3.55
N GLN A 13 -1.18 5.34 4.49
CA GLN A 13 -1.20 5.82 5.88
C GLN A 13 -0.12 6.87 6.13
N ARG A 14 1.11 6.62 5.68
CA ARG A 14 2.22 7.55 5.88
C ARG A 14 2.16 8.65 4.82
N GLU A 15 2.23 9.90 5.27
CA GLU A 15 2.32 11.12 4.45
C GLU A 15 1.58 11.00 3.10
N PRO A 16 0.23 10.89 3.09
CA PRO A 16 -0.52 10.48 1.88
C PRO A 16 -0.40 11.43 0.69
N LYS A 17 0.07 12.66 0.92
CA LYS A 17 0.39 13.63 -0.12
C LYS A 17 1.66 13.29 -0.90
N ILE A 18 2.55 12.50 -0.31
CA ILE A 18 3.84 12.09 -0.87
C ILE A 18 3.75 10.66 -1.42
N TYR A 19 3.19 9.74 -0.63
CA TYR A 19 3.16 8.30 -0.96
C TYR A 19 1.84 7.83 -1.58
N GLY A 20 0.91 8.74 -1.84
CA GLY A 20 -0.43 8.41 -2.31
C GLY A 20 -1.38 8.00 -1.19
N LYS A 21 -2.67 7.91 -1.52
CA LYS A 21 -3.75 7.55 -0.58
C LYS A 21 -4.14 6.09 -0.64
N GLU A 22 -3.73 5.40 -1.70
CA GLU A 22 -4.06 4.02 -1.96
C GLU A 22 -3.32 3.12 -0.97
N THR A 23 -4.04 2.18 -0.37
CA THR A 23 -3.51 1.25 0.62
C THR A 23 -3.02 -0.03 -0.05
N LEU A 24 -2.18 -0.77 0.66
CA LEU A 24 -1.80 -2.11 0.21
C LEU A 24 -3.03 -3.03 0.03
N LYS A 25 -4.10 -2.80 0.80
CA LYS A 25 -5.35 -3.57 0.66
C LYS A 25 -6.05 -3.25 -0.65
N ASP A 26 -6.20 -1.97 -0.98
CA ASP A 26 -6.86 -1.54 -2.22
C ASP A 26 -6.20 -2.18 -3.45
N ILE A 27 -4.86 -2.18 -3.48
CA ILE A 27 -4.07 -2.80 -4.56
C ILE A 27 -4.29 -4.32 -4.64
N LEU A 28 -4.43 -4.99 -3.49
CA LEU A 28 -4.62 -6.45 -3.45
C LEU A 28 -6.05 -6.86 -3.84
N ASP A 29 -7.04 -5.99 -3.60
CA ASP A 29 -8.43 -6.23 -3.98
C ASP A 29 -8.63 -6.07 -5.51
N ASP A 30 -7.74 -5.33 -6.19
CA ASP A 30 -7.75 -5.10 -7.64
C ASP A 30 -6.99 -6.15 -8.48
N VAL A 31 -6.42 -7.20 -7.85
CA VAL A 31 -5.61 -8.26 -8.49
C VAL A 31 -6.32 -9.62 -8.43
#